data_AF-A0A971GY18-F1
#
_entry.id   AF-A0A971GY18-F1
#
_cell.length_a   1.000
_cell.length_b   1.000
_cell.length_c   1.000
_cell.angle_alpha   90.00
_cell.angle_beta   90.00
_cell.angle_gamma   90.00
#
_symmetry.space_group_name_H-M   'P 1'
#
loop_
_entity.id
_entity.type
_entity.pdbx_description
1 polymer ?
#
loop_
_entity_poly.entity_id
_entity_poly.type
_entity_poly.pdbx_seq_one_letter_code
_entity_poly.pdbx_strand_id
1 'polypeptide(L)'
;MEDISPRYIATLFLLTADDMLGGLVKPNGFDFSQIHLKEISTNGYALYQTAKTISMGKEYIQINEIADEDLIDDITFKTIINSALIVRYGAELFLITK
;
A
#
# COMPACT_ATOMS: atom_id res chain seq x y z
N MET A 1 -20.47 13.43 -3.75
CA MET A 1 -19.36 12.69 -3.11
C MET A 1 -18.15 12.98 -3.96
N GLU A 2 -17.09 13.51 -3.36
CA GLU A 2 -15.80 13.63 -4.04
C GLU A 2 -15.38 12.21 -4.46
N ASP A 3 -15.11 12.01 -5.75
CA ASP A 3 -14.79 10.70 -6.30
C ASP A 3 -13.46 10.24 -5.70
N ILE A 4 -13.51 9.27 -4.79
CA ILE A 4 -12.33 8.82 -4.06
C ILE A 4 -11.41 8.13 -5.07
N SER A 5 -10.33 8.80 -5.44
CA SER A 5 -9.45 8.31 -6.51
C SER A 5 -8.97 6.87 -6.25
N PRO A 6 -8.83 6.03 -7.28
CA PRO A 6 -8.27 4.68 -7.15
C PRO A 6 -6.93 4.64 -6.42
N ARG A 7 -6.10 5.67 -6.62
CA ARG A 7 -4.83 5.86 -5.92
C ARG A 7 -5.01 6.00 -4.41
N TYR A 8 -5.99 6.79 -3.97
CA TYR A 8 -6.29 6.95 -2.55
C TYR A 8 -6.74 5.63 -1.94
N ILE A 9 -7.64 4.90 -2.59
CA ILE A 9 -8.15 3.60 -2.12
C ILE A 9 -7.02 2.57 -2.03
N ALA A 10 -6.18 2.49 -3.07
CA ALA A 10 -5.03 1.59 -3.10
C ALA A 10 -3.99 1.91 -2.00
N THR A 11 -3.77 3.20 -1.73
CA THR A 11 -2.87 3.65 -0.65
C THR A 11 -3.47 3.32 0.71
N LEU A 12 -4.75 3.59 0.92
CA LEU A 12 -5.46 3.26 2.16
C LEU A 12 -5.41 1.74 2.42
N PHE A 13 -5.70 0.92 1.40
CA PHE A 13 -5.66 -0.53 1.47
C PHE A 13 -4.32 -1.06 1.98
N LEU A 14 -3.20 -0.53 1.46
CA LEU A 14 -1.85 -0.89 1.91
C LEU A 14 -1.58 -0.46 3.36
N LEU A 15 -1.96 0.76 3.73
CA LEU A 15 -1.70 1.30 5.07
C LEU A 15 -2.54 0.64 6.16
N THR A 16 -3.70 0.09 5.80
CA THR A 16 -4.56 -0.66 6.74
C THR A 16 -4.21 -2.15 6.83
N ALA A 17 -3.30 -2.65 6.00
CA ALA A 17 -2.86 -4.05 6.03
C ALA A 17 -1.82 -4.33 7.12
N ASP A 18 -1.26 -3.29 7.75
CA ASP A 18 -0.30 -3.38 8.86
C ASP A 18 -0.70 -2.37 9.95
N ASP A 19 -0.86 -2.85 11.18
CA ASP A 19 -1.33 -2.05 12.31
C ASP A 19 -0.43 -0.85 12.62
N MET A 20 0.89 -0.97 12.37
CA MET A 20 1.85 0.11 12.59
C MET A 20 1.70 1.23 11.56
N LEU A 21 1.15 0.92 10.38
CA LEU A 21 0.95 1.87 9.29
C LEU A 21 -0.38 2.63 9.38
N GLY A 22 -1.36 2.12 10.12
CA GLY A 22 -2.68 2.74 10.25
C GLY A 22 -2.64 4.18 10.78
N GLY A 23 -1.64 4.52 11.61
CA GLY A 23 -1.43 5.87 12.13
C GLY A 23 -1.09 6.94 11.09
N LEU A 24 -0.69 6.53 9.87
CA LEU A 24 -0.40 7.43 8.76
C LEU A 24 -1.67 7.95 8.08
N VAL A 25 -2.82 7.29 8.26
CA VAL A 25 -4.10 7.72 7.70
C VAL A 25 -4.64 8.91 8.48
N LYS A 26 -4.94 10.01 7.78
CA LYS A 26 -5.52 11.25 8.34
C LYS A 26 -6.85 11.55 7.66
N PRO A 27 -7.73 12.38 8.29
CA PRO A 27 -9.02 12.74 7.70
C PRO A 27 -8.94 13.29 6.27
N ASN A 28 -7.83 13.96 5.92
CA ASN A 28 -7.65 14.62 4.63
C ASN A 28 -6.53 14.01 3.76
N GLY A 29 -6.06 12.78 4.07
CA GLY A 29 -4.97 12.17 3.30
C GLY A 29 -4.06 11.25 4.11
N PHE A 30 -2.78 11.26 3.77
CA PHE A 30 -1.76 10.41 4.38
C PHE A 30 -0.56 11.26 4.82
N ASP A 31 -0.07 11.04 6.02
CA ASP A 31 1.13 11.71 6.54
C ASP A 31 2.32 10.75 6.58
N PHE A 32 3.15 10.79 5.53
CA PHE A 32 4.36 9.96 5.43
C PHE A 32 5.58 10.56 6.14
N SER A 33 5.46 11.73 6.78
CA SER A 33 6.59 12.44 7.39
C SER A 33 6.96 11.93 8.78
N GLN A 34 6.04 11.27 9.47
CA GLN A 34 6.14 10.99 10.91
C GLN A 34 6.54 9.54 11.28
N ILE A 35 6.85 8.67 10.31
CA ILE A 35 7.08 7.27 10.66
C ILE A 35 8.50 6.99 11.17
N HIS A 36 8.59 6.38 12.35
CA HIS A 36 9.84 5.82 12.86
C HIS A 36 10.02 4.41 12.26
N LEU A 37 10.68 4.33 11.10
CA LEU A 37 10.94 3.05 10.39
C LEU A 37 11.82 2.05 11.18
N LYS A 38 12.31 2.39 12.38
CA LYS A 38 13.25 1.54 13.12
C LYS A 38 12.65 0.24 13.67
N GLU A 39 11.33 0.13 13.73
CA GLU A 39 10.64 -1.03 14.30
C GLU A 39 9.71 -1.72 13.30
N ILE A 40 9.73 -1.32 12.02
CA ILE A 40 8.88 -1.93 11.01
C ILE A 40 9.49 -3.24 10.52
N SER A 41 8.64 -4.25 10.31
CA SER A 41 9.04 -5.51 9.67
C SER A 41 9.42 -5.28 8.20
N THR A 42 10.15 -6.23 7.58
CA THR A 42 10.45 -6.19 6.14
C THR A 42 9.17 -6.08 5.29
N ASN A 43 8.13 -6.84 5.66
CA ASN A 43 6.82 -6.78 5.02
C ASN A 43 6.16 -5.40 5.18
N GLY A 44 6.14 -4.85 6.40
CA GLY A 44 5.60 -3.52 6.66
C GLY A 44 6.37 -2.44 5.90
N TYR A 45 7.69 -2.57 5.77
CA TYR A 45 8.52 -1.68 4.94
C TYR A 45 8.10 -1.74 3.47
N ALA A 46 7.87 -2.94 2.92
CA ALA A 46 7.42 -3.10 1.55
C ALA A 46 6.03 -2.49 1.32
N LEU A 47 5.08 -2.68 2.25
CA LEU A 47 3.77 -2.04 2.22
C LEU A 47 3.88 -0.51 2.26
N TYR A 48 4.71 0.02 3.17
CA TYR A 48 4.94 1.46 3.32
C TYR A 48 5.54 2.10 2.06
N GLN A 49 6.59 1.51 1.49
CA GLN A 49 7.24 2.07 0.31
C GLN A 49 6.36 1.92 -0.94
N THR A 50 5.57 0.84 -1.03
CA THR A 50 4.56 0.69 -2.09
C THR A 50 3.48 1.78 -1.94
N ALA A 51 2.99 2.03 -0.72
CA ALA A 51 1.99 3.06 -0.45
C ALA A 51 2.50 4.46 -0.82
N LYS A 52 3.76 4.79 -0.49
CA LYS A 52 4.41 6.02 -0.94
C LYS A 52 4.56 6.09 -2.44
N THR A 53 4.92 4.98 -3.07
CA THR A 53 5.08 4.91 -4.52
C THR A 53 3.79 5.27 -5.23
N ILE A 54 2.68 4.66 -4.80
CA ILE A 54 1.35 4.94 -5.34
C ILE A 54 0.91 6.37 -5.02
N SER A 55 1.03 6.81 -3.76
CA SER A 55 0.53 8.11 -3.32
C SER A 55 1.28 9.28 -3.96
N MET A 56 2.60 9.18 -4.11
CA MET A 56 3.46 10.28 -4.59
C MET A 56 3.78 10.19 -6.08
N GLY A 57 3.48 9.06 -6.74
CA GLY A 57 3.78 8.85 -8.15
C GLY A 57 5.28 8.80 -8.45
N LYS A 58 6.10 8.39 -7.47
CA LYS A 58 7.56 8.27 -7.57
C LYS A 58 7.96 6.91 -7.00
N GLU A 59 8.89 6.21 -7.64
CA GLU A 59 9.38 4.92 -7.16
C GLU A 59 10.12 5.05 -5.81
N TYR A 60 9.67 4.31 -4.80
CA TYR A 60 10.31 4.17 -3.47
C TYR A 60 10.67 2.72 -3.13
N ILE A 61 10.27 1.76 -3.96
CA ILE A 61 10.58 0.33 -3.86
C ILE A 61 10.64 -0.26 -5.26
N GLN A 62 11.57 -1.18 -5.48
CA GLN A 62 11.79 -1.84 -6.76
C GLN A 62 11.03 -3.17 -6.85
N ILE A 63 10.74 -3.62 -8.07
CA ILE A 63 10.02 -4.87 -8.31
C ILE A 63 10.80 -6.10 -7.80
N ASN A 64 12.13 -6.09 -7.87
CA ASN A 64 12.95 -7.19 -7.36
C ASN A 64 12.90 -7.28 -5.83
N GLU A 65 12.77 -6.17 -5.11
CA GLU A 65 12.55 -6.17 -3.64
C GLU A 65 11.19 -6.79 -3.29
N ILE A 66 10.17 -6.56 -4.12
CA ILE A 66 8.82 -7.12 -3.93
C ILE A 66 8.76 -8.60 -4.30
N ALA A 67 9.53 -9.02 -5.29
CA ALA A 67 9.53 -10.38 -5.84
C ALA A 67 10.48 -11.35 -5.09
N ASP A 68 11.17 -10.88 -4.07
CA ASP A 68 12.05 -11.71 -3.25
C ASP A 68 11.22 -12.50 -2.22
N GLU A 69 11.04 -13.80 -2.48
CA GLU A 69 10.25 -14.70 -1.65
C GLU A 69 10.86 -15.00 -0.27
N ASP A 70 12.16 -14.75 -0.09
CA ASP A 70 12.83 -14.88 1.21
C ASP A 70 12.58 -13.65 2.10
N LEU A 71 12.25 -12.50 1.49
CA LEU A 71 12.01 -11.24 2.18
C LEU A 71 10.53 -10.89 2.34
N ILE A 72 9.70 -11.25 1.35
CA ILE A 72 8.30 -10.86 1.26
C ILE A 72 7.41 -12.08 1.33
N ASP A 73 6.54 -12.11 2.34
CA ASP A 73 5.59 -13.21 2.46
C ASP A 73 4.45 -13.14 1.44
N ASP A 74 3.81 -14.28 1.23
CA ASP A 74 2.67 -14.48 0.34
C ASP A 74 1.55 -13.45 0.54
N ILE A 75 1.28 -13.08 1.80
CA ILE A 75 0.17 -12.20 2.16
C ILE A 75 0.52 -10.77 1.74
N THR A 76 1.74 -10.33 2.03
CA THR A 76 2.28 -9.02 1.69
C THR A 76 2.38 -8.86 0.18
N PHE A 77 2.91 -9.87 -0.52
CA PHE A 77 2.96 -9.89 -1.97
C PHE A 77 1.55 -9.74 -2.57
N LYS A 78 0.58 -10.57 -2.14
CA LYS A 78 -0.82 -10.48 -2.62
C LYS A 78 -1.44 -9.12 -2.30
N THR A 79 -1.13 -8.53 -1.16
CA THR A 79 -1.61 -7.20 -0.77
C THR A 79 -1.07 -6.11 -1.71
N ILE A 80 0.22 -6.16 -2.04
CA ILE A 80 0.85 -5.25 -3.02
C ILE A 80 0.21 -5.41 -4.41
N ILE A 81 0.03 -6.64 -4.88
CA ILE A 81 -0.60 -6.90 -6.18
C ILE A 81 -2.05 -6.39 -6.20
N ASN A 82 -2.83 -6.65 -5.15
CA ASN A 82 -4.20 -6.16 -5.04
C ASN A 82 -4.26 -4.63 -5.04
N SER A 83 -3.32 -3.95 -4.36
CA SER A 83 -3.21 -2.49 -4.42
C SER A 83 -2.94 -1.98 -5.84
N ALA A 84 -2.03 -2.63 -6.57
CA ALA A 84 -1.77 -2.29 -7.97
C ALA A 84 -2.99 -2.51 -8.87
N LEU A 85 -3.76 -3.57 -8.63
CA LEU A 85 -5.03 -3.82 -9.34
C LEU A 85 -6.07 -2.75 -9.03
N ILE A 86 -6.18 -2.28 -7.78
CA ILE A 86 -7.07 -1.17 -7.40
C ILE A 86 -6.65 0.10 -8.15
N VAL A 87 -5.35 0.42 -8.23
CA VAL A 87 -4.89 1.59 -9.02
C VAL A 87 -5.35 1.52 -10.47
N ARG A 88 -5.33 0.31 -11.06
CA ARG A 88 -5.65 0.10 -12.47
C ARG A 88 -7.13 0.04 -12.78
N TYR A 89 -7.92 -0.58 -11.91
CA TYR A 89 -9.33 -0.91 -12.17
C TYR A 89 -10.32 -0.21 -11.24
N GLY A 90 -9.83 0.53 -10.24
CA GLY A 90 -10.67 1.16 -9.23
C GLY A 90 -11.24 0.17 -8.21
N ALA A 91 -12.15 0.67 -7.36
CA ALA A 91 -12.78 -0.11 -6.30
C ALA A 91 -13.74 -1.18 -6.82
N GLU A 92 -14.13 -1.12 -8.10
CA GLU A 92 -14.95 -2.15 -8.74
C GLU A 92 -14.29 -3.54 -8.72
N LEU A 93 -12.95 -3.59 -8.56
CA LEU A 93 -12.22 -4.84 -8.34
C LEU A 93 -12.79 -5.65 -7.16
N PHE A 94 -13.22 -4.99 -6.08
CA PHE A 94 -13.79 -5.66 -4.91
C PHE A 94 -15.17 -6.27 -5.17
N LEU A 95 -15.83 -5.87 -6.26
CA LEU A 95 -17.14 -6.36 -6.66
C LEU A 95 -17.04 -7.60 -7.56
N ILE A 96 -15.83 -8.07 -7.88
CA ILE A 96 -15.62 -9.33 -8.59
C ILE A 96 -15.91 -10.48 -7.62
N THR A 97 -17.20 -10.78 -7.47
CA THR A 97 -17.69 -11.97 -6.77
C THR A 97 -17.42 -13.19 -7.65
N LYS A 98 -16.73 -14.19 -7.11
CA LYS A 98 -16.60 -15.52 -7.74
C LYS A 98 -17.69 -16.44 -7.22
#